data_AF-A0A929MZ19-F1
#
_entry.id   AF-A0A929MZ19-F1
#
_cell.length_a   1.000
_cell.length_b   1.000
_cell.length_c   1.000
_cell.angle_alpha   90.00
_cell.angle_beta   90.00
_cell.angle_gamma   90.00
#
_symmetry.space_group_name_H-M   'P 1'
#
loop_
_entity.id
_entity.type
_entity.pdbx_description
1 polymer ?
#
loop_
_entity_poly.entity_id
_entity_poly.type
_entity_poly.pdbx_seq_one_letter_code
_entity_poly.pdbx_strand_id
1 'polypeptide(L)' 'ELVKGRTVVVIAHRAAPVVGADQIVVLERGRITGKGTSDELADHPYYHALAGTRTEGRK' A
#
# COMPACT_ATOMS: atom_id res chain seq x y z
N GLU A 1 13.39 -4.96 17.78
CA GLU A 1 12.27 -4.39 16.98
C GLU A 1 12.64 -3.00 16.47
N LEU A 2 12.62 -2.78 15.15
CA LEU A 2 12.97 -1.48 14.56
C LEU A 2 11.83 -0.46 14.61
N VAL A 3 10.58 -0.91 14.72
CA VAL A 3 9.39 -0.06 14.57
C VAL A 3 8.58 0.13 15.85
N LYS A 4 8.80 -0.69 16.90
CA LYS A 4 8.03 -0.63 18.15
C LYS A 4 8.17 0.72 18.84
N GLY A 5 7.04 1.32 19.22
CA GLY A 5 7.00 2.57 20.00
C GLY A 5 7.41 3.82 19.23
N ARG A 6 7.44 3.77 17.89
CA ARG A 6 7.78 4.89 17.02
C ARG A 6 6.70 5.12 15.98
N THR A 7 6.49 6.37 15.59
CA THR A 7 5.76 6.69 14.37
C THR A 7 6.65 6.41 13.16
N VAL A 8 6.17 5.58 12.24
CA VAL A 8 6.92 5.17 11.05
C VAL A 8 6.13 5.61 9.82
N VAL A 9 6.81 6.31 8.91
CA VAL A 9 6.26 6.68 7.61
C VAL A 9 7.08 5.96 6.55
N VAL A 10 6.40 5.16 5.73
CA VAL A 10 7.02 4.42 4.63
C VAL A 10 6.48 4.97 3.31
N ILE A 11 7.37 5.38 2.41
CA ILE A 11 7.03 5.73 1.03
C ILE A 11 7.40 4.53 0.17
N ALA A 12 6.41 3.91 -0.46
CA ALA A 12 6.60 2.70 -1.24
C ALA A 12 6.06 2.87 -2.66
N HIS A 13 6.78 2.29 -3.62
CA HIS A 13 6.36 2.20 -5.02
C HIS A 13 5.54 0.93 -5.32
N ARG A 14 5.40 0.02 -4.35
CA ARG A 14 4.66 -1.24 -4.47
C ARG A 14 3.80 -1.43 -3.23
N ALA A 15 2.70 -2.17 -3.34
CA ALA A 15 1.81 -2.43 -2.21
C ALA A 15 2.43 -3.38 -1.16
N ALA A 16 3.26 -4.35 -1.58
CA ALA A 16 3.75 -5.41 -0.69
C ALA A 16 4.43 -4.95 0.62
N PRO A 17 5.30 -3.91 0.64
CA PRO A 17 5.93 -3.44 1.87
C PRO A 17 4.97 -2.73 2.85
N VAL A 18 3.80 -2.29 2.38
CA VAL A 18 2.85 -1.47 3.18
C VAL A 18 1.58 -2.21 3.57
N VAL A 19 1.41 -3.48 3.18
CA VAL A 19 0.23 -4.30 3.53
C VAL A 19 0.00 -4.41 5.04
N GLY A 20 1.09 -4.45 5.82
CA GLY A 20 1.03 -4.53 7.29
C GLY A 20 1.02 -3.17 8.01
N ALA A 21 0.83 -2.07 7.29
CA ALA A 21 0.75 -0.75 7.90
C ALA A 21 -0.61 -0.53 8.58
N ASP A 22 -0.60 0.18 9.71
CA ASP A 22 -1.83 0.58 10.41
C ASP A 22 -2.72 1.48 9.54
N GLN A 23 -2.12 2.23 8.61
CA GLN A 23 -2.81 3.10 7.68
C GLN A 23 -1.99 3.27 6.39
N ILE A 24 -2.66 3.16 5.25
CA ILE A 24 -2.12 3.40 3.91
C ILE A 24 -2.77 4.66 3.36
N VAL A 25 -1.98 5.51 2.71
CA VAL A 25 -2.45 6.71 2.01
C VAL A 25 -2.02 6.61 0.55
N VAL A 26 -2.98 6.68 -0.36
CA VAL A 26 -2.75 6.65 -1.80
C VAL A 26 -2.67 8.09 -2.31
N LEU A 27 -1.57 8.41 -2.99
CA LEU A 27 -1.26 9.75 -3.44
C LEU A 27 -1.10 9.74 -4.96
N GLU A 28 -1.98 10.46 -5.66
CA GLU A 28 -2.02 10.57 -7.11
C GLU A 28 -2.01 12.03 -7.52
N ARG A 29 -1.05 12.40 -8.39
CA ARG A 29 -0.94 13.76 -8.94
C ARG A 29 -1.00 14.86 -7.86
N GLY A 30 -0.35 14.62 -6.73
CA GLY A 30 -0.31 15.55 -5.60
C GLY A 30 -1.58 15.61 -4.76
N ARG A 31 -2.54 14.69 -4.95
CA ARG A 31 -3.77 14.59 -4.15
C ARG A 31 -3.87 13.25 -3.47
N ILE A 32 -4.46 13.22 -2.28
CA ILE A 32 -4.81 11.98 -1.60
C ILE A 32 -6.10 11.46 -2.24
N THR A 33 -6.04 10.27 -2.83
CA THR A 33 -7.18 9.62 -3.50
C THR A 33 -7.75 8.44 -2.73
N GLY A 34 -6.97 7.89 -1.79
CA GLY A 34 -7.41 6.81 -0.91
C GLY A 34 -6.72 6.89 0.45
N LYS A 35 -7.42 6.45 1.50
CA LYS A 35 -6.89 6.33 2.85
C LYS A 35 -7.60 5.19 3.57
N GLY A 36 -6.85 4.26 4.14
CA GLY A 36 -7.40 3.11 4.87
C GLY A 36 -6.39 2.00 5.05
N THR A 37 -6.86 0.84 5.46
CA THR A 37 -6.10 -0.41 5.48
C THR A 37 -5.95 -1.00 4.07
N SER A 38 -5.14 -2.05 3.92
CA SER A 38 -5.03 -2.77 2.64
C SER A 38 -6.38 -3.31 2.15
N ASP A 39 -7.25 -3.75 3.06
CA ASP A 39 -8.55 -4.33 2.71
C ASP A 39 -9.55 -3.25 2.28
N GLU A 40 -9.57 -2.11 2.98
CA GLU A 40 -10.42 -0.96 2.61
C GLU A 40 -10.02 -0.34 1.26
N LEU A 41 -8.75 -0.50 0.86
CA LEU A 41 -8.23 -0.01 -0.42
C LEU A 41 -8.23 -1.09 -1.50
N ALA A 42 -8.73 -2.30 -1.25
CA ALA A 42 -8.67 -3.41 -2.21
C ALA A 42 -9.30 -3.06 -3.57
N ASP A 43 -10.41 -2.32 -3.54
CA ASP A 43 -11.12 -1.86 -4.74
C ASP A 43 -10.59 -0.54 -5.32
N HIS A 44 -9.57 0.07 -4.68
CA HIS A 44 -9.00 1.33 -5.16
C HIS A 44 -8.12 1.07 -6.38
N PRO A 45 -8.45 1.64 -7.57
CA PRO A 45 -7.84 1.24 -8.84
C PRO A 45 -6.32 1.46 -8.88
N TYR A 46 -5.84 2.57 -8.32
CA TYR A 46 -4.40 2.84 -8.26
C TYR A 46 -3.68 1.96 -7.23
N TYR A 47 -4.34 1.61 -6.13
CA TYR A 47 -3.74 0.73 -5.13
C TYR A 47 -3.58 -0.69 -5.68
N HIS A 48 -4.62 -1.17 -6.38
CA HIS A 48 -4.59 -2.44 -7.09
C HIS A 48 -3.48 -2.51 -8.15
N ALA A 49 -3.26 -1.41 -8.90
CA ALA A 49 -2.14 -1.34 -9.85
C ALA A 49 -0.77 -1.49 -9.18
N LEU A 50 -0.59 -0.97 -7.95
CA LEU A 50 0.64 -1.13 -7.17
C LEU A 50 0.78 -2.54 -6.54
N ALA A 51 -0.32 -3.29 -6.43
CA ALA A 51 -0.33 -4.70 -6.02
C ALA A 51 -0.05 -5.65 -7.19
N GLY A 52 -0.27 -5.21 -8.43
CA GLY A 52 -0.15 -5.99 -9.66
C GLY A 52 1.28 -6.18 -10.16
N THR A 53 1.96 -7.22 -9.67
CA THR A 53 2.84 -8.12 -10.45
C THR A 53 3.10 -9.41 -9.65
N ARG A 54 2.03 -10.15 -9.32
CA ARG A 54 2.11 -11.58 -8.98
C ARG A 54 1.08 -12.35 -9.80
N THR A 55 1.11 -12.15 -11.11
CA THR A 55 0.33 -12.94 -12.07
C THR A 55 1.23 -13.37 -13.22
N GLU A 56 2.35 -14.02 -12.92
CA GLU A 56 3.11 -14.82 -13.88
C GLU A 56 4.08 -15.72 -13.11
N GLY A 57 3.94 -17.04 -13.29
CA GLY A 57 4.88 -18.03 -12.75
C GLY A 57 4.36 -18.98 -11.67
N ARG A 58 3.27 -19.71 -11.94
CA ARG A 58 3.14 -21.10 -11.46
C ARG A 58 2.34 -21.92 -12.46
N LYS A 59 3.02 -22.33 -13.54
CA LYS A 59 2.82 -23.65 -14.13
C LYS A 59 4.01 -24.50 -13.70
#